data_AF-A0A7D9LFI8-F1
#
_entry.id   AF-A0A7D9LFI8-F1
#
_cell.length_a   1.000
_cell.length_b   1.000
_cell.length_c   1.000
_cell.angle_alpha   90.00
_cell.angle_beta   90.00
_cell.angle_gamma   90.00
#
_symmetry.space_group_name_H-M   'P 1'
#
loop_
_entity.id
_entity.type
_entity.pdbx_description
1 polymer ?
#
loop_
_entity_poly.entity_id
_entity_poly.type
_entity_poly.pdbx_seq_one_letter_code
_entity_poly.pdbx_strand_id
1 'polypeptide(L)'
;KSAKEGKTTEKPIRKGYKLFFENYVFDVVGLNVDSCSIKGKCYRSPKKSQVPHNITVNLSNNGDIINAKCNCVAGASGFCCHVMALLYLIDHTLKLGLETFPRVGTCTDNPQQWHKPRPLGIKAEPIMGSSVIDPKHEKKRFSGIQRQGPAQNSSGAKQFT
;
A
#
# COMPACT_ATOMS: atom_id res chain seq x y z
N LYS A 1 -3.27 40.45 13.13
CA LYS A 1 -3.30 39.88 11.75
C LYS A 1 -3.72 38.43 11.86
N SER A 2 -5.01 38.13 11.63
CA SER A 2 -5.56 36.79 11.81
C SER A 2 -5.06 35.85 10.71
N ALA A 3 -4.54 34.69 11.10
CA ALA A 3 -4.14 33.62 10.20
C ALA A 3 -5.39 33.13 9.44
N LYS A 4 -5.34 33.12 8.11
CA LYS A 4 -6.38 32.49 7.29
C LYS A 4 -6.23 30.97 7.45
N GLU A 5 -7.20 30.32 8.09
CA GLU A 5 -7.34 28.86 8.07
C GLU A 5 -7.37 28.38 6.61
N GLY A 6 -6.35 27.59 6.25
CA GLY A 6 -6.19 27.06 4.90
C GLY A 6 -7.28 26.04 4.60
N LYS A 7 -8.06 26.28 3.55
CA LYS A 7 -9.04 25.34 3.00
C LYS A 7 -8.33 24.04 2.62
N THR A 8 -8.42 23.01 3.47
CA THR A 8 -7.85 21.69 3.23
C THR A 8 -8.50 21.10 1.98
N THR A 9 -7.71 20.97 0.91
CA THR A 9 -8.23 20.34 -0.31
C THR A 9 -8.34 18.83 -0.04
N GLU A 10 -9.52 18.26 -0.20
CA GLU A 10 -9.78 16.84 0.09
C GLU A 10 -9.07 15.89 -0.92
N LYS A 11 -8.73 16.42 -2.10
CA LYS A 11 -8.18 15.62 -3.22
C LYS A 11 -6.82 14.99 -2.90
N PRO A 12 -5.80 15.70 -2.38
CA PRO A 12 -4.53 15.10 -1.97
C PRO A 12 -4.67 14.05 -0.87
N ILE A 13 -5.61 14.24 0.07
CA ILE A 13 -5.88 13.30 1.17
C ILE A 13 -6.38 11.97 0.60
N ARG A 14 -7.48 12.00 -0.17
CA ARG A 14 -8.06 10.79 -0.79
C ARG A 14 -7.07 10.06 -1.70
N LYS A 15 -6.34 10.80 -2.55
CA LYS A 15 -5.34 10.19 -3.44
C LYS A 15 -4.12 9.65 -2.67
N GLY A 16 -3.70 10.34 -1.62
CA GLY A 16 -2.57 9.91 -0.79
C GLY A 16 -2.87 8.60 -0.08
N TYR A 17 -4.09 8.44 0.45
CA TYR A 17 -4.52 7.18 1.06
C TYR A 17 -4.44 6.02 0.06
N LYS A 18 -4.88 6.22 -1.20
CA LYS A 18 -4.78 5.20 -2.24
C LYS A 18 -3.33 4.79 -2.52
N LEU A 19 -2.41 5.75 -2.61
CA LEU A 19 -0.99 5.46 -2.83
C LEU A 19 -0.37 4.70 -1.65
N PHE A 20 -0.74 5.07 -0.42
CA PHE A 20 -0.36 4.33 0.77
C PHE A 20 -0.87 2.88 0.72
N PHE A 21 -2.17 2.69 0.51
CA PHE A 21 -2.81 1.38 0.49
C PHE A 21 -2.27 0.44 -0.59
N GLU A 22 -1.91 0.97 -1.77
CA GLU A 22 -1.39 0.17 -2.90
C GLU A 22 0.14 -0.05 -2.84
N ASN A 23 0.79 0.26 -1.71
CA ASN A 23 2.23 0.16 -1.50
C ASN A 23 3.03 0.90 -2.60
N TYR A 24 2.66 2.17 -2.84
CA TYR A 24 3.42 3.06 -3.73
C TYR A 24 4.53 3.80 -2.99
N VAL A 25 4.49 3.85 -1.65
CA VAL A 25 5.53 4.42 -0.80
C VAL A 25 6.47 3.30 -0.33
N PHE A 26 7.77 3.52 -0.45
CA PHE A 26 8.80 2.54 -0.13
C PHE A 26 10.14 3.22 0.20
N ASP A 27 11.13 2.43 0.62
CA ASP A 27 12.49 2.89 0.95
C ASP A 27 12.45 4.03 1.98
N VAL A 28 11.70 3.81 3.06
CA VAL A 28 11.47 4.81 4.11
C VAL A 28 12.53 4.68 5.18
N VAL A 29 13.20 5.80 5.47
CA VAL A 29 14.27 5.90 6.46
C VAL A 29 13.99 7.09 7.37
N GLY A 30 14.01 6.84 8.69
CA GLY A 30 13.95 7.88 9.71
C GLY A 30 15.34 8.20 10.24
N LEU A 31 15.64 9.48 10.38
CA LEU A 31 16.84 10.00 11.06
C LEU A 31 16.39 10.83 12.27
N ASN A 32 16.92 10.51 13.44
CA ASN A 32 16.62 11.22 14.68
C ASN A 32 17.93 11.70 15.30
N VAL A 33 18.32 12.94 14.98
CA VAL A 33 19.54 13.59 15.50
C VAL A 33 19.15 14.79 16.36
N ASP A 34 18.44 15.77 15.78
CA ASP A 34 17.92 16.95 16.51
C ASP A 34 16.42 17.21 16.25
N SER A 35 15.93 16.73 15.10
CA SER A 35 14.52 16.69 14.70
C SER A 35 14.28 15.40 13.92
N CYS A 36 13.08 14.82 14.03
CA CYS A 36 12.79 13.55 13.37
C CYS A 36 12.56 13.80 11.87
N SER A 37 13.54 13.48 11.04
CA SER A 37 13.44 13.61 9.58
C SER A 37 13.20 12.25 8.94
N ILE A 38 12.04 12.10 8.31
CA ILE A 38 11.61 10.88 7.65
C ILE A 38 11.68 11.11 6.15
N LYS A 39 12.46 10.29 5.46
CA LYS A 39 12.62 10.31 4.00
C LYS A 39 12.01 9.05 3.42
N GLY A 40 11.43 9.15 2.23
CA GLY A 40 10.88 8.00 1.51
C GLY A 40 10.79 8.26 0.02
N LYS A 41 10.56 7.20 -0.74
CA LYS A 41 10.30 7.26 -2.17
C LYS A 41 8.84 6.90 -2.44
N CYS A 42 8.23 7.55 -3.42
CA CYS A 42 6.91 7.19 -3.89
C CYS A 42 6.87 7.09 -5.41
N TYR A 43 6.34 5.99 -5.94
CA TYR A 43 6.12 5.85 -7.37
C TYR A 43 5.11 6.89 -7.89
N ARG A 44 5.29 7.29 -9.14
CA ARG A 44 4.30 8.06 -9.89
C ARG A 44 3.15 7.13 -10.28
N SER A 45 1.93 7.40 -9.82
CA SER A 45 0.74 6.74 -10.38
C SER A 45 0.64 7.08 -11.88
N PRO A 46 0.39 6.13 -12.82
CA PRO A 46 -0.11 4.77 -12.62
C PRO A 46 0.93 3.64 -12.80
N LYS A 47 2.22 3.93 -13.07
CA LYS A 47 3.23 2.91 -13.39
C LYS A 47 4.44 2.99 -12.45
N LYS A 48 4.74 1.89 -11.75
CA LYS A 48 5.92 1.75 -10.86
C LYS A 48 7.28 1.71 -11.61
N SER A 49 7.27 1.86 -12.94
CA SER A 49 8.49 1.88 -13.77
C SER A 49 9.14 3.25 -13.91
N GLN A 50 8.45 4.34 -13.56
CA GLN A 50 9.01 5.68 -13.64
C GLN A 50 9.87 6.02 -12.43
N VAL A 51 10.79 6.98 -12.60
CA VAL A 51 11.61 7.52 -11.51
C VAL A 51 10.71 8.01 -10.37
N PRO A 52 10.85 7.44 -9.16
CA PRO A 52 10.05 7.80 -8.00
C PRO A 52 10.26 9.26 -7.58
N HIS A 53 9.26 9.83 -6.91
CA HIS A 53 9.42 11.09 -6.20
C HIS A 53 10.07 10.85 -4.85
N ASN A 54 11.10 11.65 -4.54
CA ASN A 54 11.65 11.74 -3.20
C ASN A 54 10.71 12.61 -2.34
N ILE A 55 10.37 12.11 -1.16
CA ILE A 55 9.53 12.77 -0.17
C ILE A 55 10.35 12.92 1.11
N THR A 56 10.20 14.04 1.80
CA THR A 56 10.81 14.27 3.10
C THR A 56 9.79 14.95 4.00
N VAL A 57 9.63 14.45 5.21
CA VAL A 57 8.78 15.00 6.27
C VAL A 57 9.64 15.19 7.51
N ASN A 58 9.61 16.38 8.09
CA ASN A 58 10.28 16.69 9.34
C ASN A 58 9.21 16.88 10.42
N LEU A 59 9.34 16.12 11.50
CA LEU A 59 8.47 16.15 12.65
C LEU A 59 9.18 16.79 13.84
N SER A 60 8.41 17.50 14.66
CA SER A 60 8.83 17.94 15.99
C SER A 60 8.85 16.77 16.97
N ASN A 61 9.46 16.97 18.12
CA ASN A 61 9.49 15.97 19.19
C ASN A 61 8.08 15.67 19.73
N ASN A 62 7.11 16.57 19.50
CA ASN A 62 5.72 16.39 19.89
C ASN A 62 4.89 15.65 18.81
N GLY A 63 5.49 15.35 17.65
CA GLY A 63 4.80 14.73 16.51
C GLY A 63 4.17 15.71 15.53
N ASP A 64 4.32 17.02 15.73
CA ASP A 64 3.81 18.03 14.79
C ASP A 64 4.65 18.09 13.52
N ILE A 65 4.01 18.31 12.38
CA ILE A 65 4.70 18.44 11.10
C ILE A 65 5.32 19.84 11.01
N ILE A 66 6.65 19.91 11.08
CA ILE A 66 7.41 21.17 10.91
C ILE A 66 7.48 21.53 9.42
N ASN A 67 7.79 20.55 8.58
CA ASN A 67 7.97 20.76 7.15
C ASN A 67 7.72 19.45 6.38
N ALA A 68 7.18 19.57 5.18
CA ALA A 68 7.09 18.47 4.23
C ALA A 68 7.44 18.94 2.83
N LYS A 69 8.21 18.13 2.09
CA LYS A 69 8.63 18.43 0.72
C LYS A 69 8.54 17.19 -0.14
N CYS A 70 8.17 17.38 -1.41
CA CYS A 70 8.20 16.34 -2.42
C CYS A 70 8.69 16.92 -3.75
N ASN A 71 9.49 16.16 -4.50
CA ASN A 71 9.98 16.56 -5.84
C ASN A 71 8.90 16.48 -6.95
N CYS A 72 7.62 16.55 -6.62
CA CYS A 72 6.55 16.66 -7.62
C CYS A 72 6.16 18.13 -7.80
N VAL A 73 5.47 18.47 -8.89
CA VAL A 73 5.08 19.86 -9.21
C VAL A 73 4.30 20.51 -8.05
N ALA A 74 3.41 19.76 -7.40
CA ALA A 74 2.63 20.24 -6.26
C ALA A 74 3.35 20.09 -4.90
N GLY A 75 4.56 19.52 -4.88
CA GLY A 75 5.24 19.10 -3.65
C GLY A 75 5.97 20.21 -2.90
N ALA A 76 6.14 21.37 -3.53
CA ALA A 76 6.74 22.55 -2.90
C ALA A 76 5.85 23.15 -1.81
N SER A 77 4.53 22.96 -1.88
CA SER A 77 3.59 23.42 -0.85
C SER A 77 3.56 22.53 0.40
N GLY A 78 4.25 21.37 0.37
CA GLY A 78 4.14 20.34 1.40
C GLY A 78 2.79 19.60 1.42
N PHE A 79 1.87 19.93 0.52
CA PHE A 79 0.51 19.37 0.48
C PHE A 79 0.23 18.70 -0.87
N CYS A 80 0.92 17.60 -1.16
CA CYS A 80 0.65 16.77 -2.33
C CYS A 80 0.23 15.35 -1.92
N CYS A 81 -0.36 14.58 -2.85
CA CYS A 81 -0.80 13.22 -2.56
C CYS A 81 0.36 12.30 -2.15
N HIS A 82 1.59 12.56 -2.61
CA HIS A 82 2.77 11.79 -2.22
C HIS A 82 3.17 12.03 -0.76
N VAL A 83 3.15 13.29 -0.30
CA VAL A 83 3.38 13.63 1.11
C VAL A 83 2.31 12.98 1.99
N MET A 84 1.04 13.10 1.60
CA MET A 84 -0.06 12.45 2.33
C MET A 84 0.11 10.94 2.44
N ALA A 85 0.56 10.28 1.38
CA ALA A 85 0.82 8.85 1.40
C ALA A 85 1.91 8.47 2.42
N LEU A 86 2.99 9.25 2.53
CA LEU A 86 4.03 9.03 3.53
C LEU A 86 3.50 9.27 4.95
N LEU A 87 2.69 10.32 5.16
CA LEU A 87 2.08 10.59 6.47
C LEU A 87 1.15 9.46 6.92
N TYR A 88 0.34 8.91 6.01
CA TYR A 88 -0.48 7.73 6.32
C TYR A 88 0.36 6.52 6.70
N LEU A 89 1.49 6.31 6.03
CA LEU A 89 2.40 5.22 6.37
C LEU A 89 3.00 5.42 7.78
N ILE A 90 3.45 6.65 8.11
CA ILE A 90 3.98 6.99 9.43
C ILE A 90 2.92 6.74 10.51
N ASP A 91 1.73 7.32 10.36
CA ASP A 91 0.62 7.14 11.30
C ASP A 91 0.26 5.66 11.47
N HIS A 92 0.21 4.90 10.39
CA HIS A 92 -0.07 3.47 10.44
C HIS A 92 1.01 2.68 11.18
N THR A 93 2.29 2.97 10.93
CA THR A 93 3.40 2.30 11.63
C THR A 93 3.39 2.60 13.13
N LEU A 94 3.08 3.84 13.51
CA LEU A 94 2.96 4.23 14.91
C LEU A 94 1.77 3.52 15.59
N LYS A 95 0.62 3.45 14.92
CA LYS A 95 -0.57 2.73 15.42
C LYS A 95 -0.35 1.24 15.61
N LEU A 96 0.50 0.64 14.78
CA LEU A 96 0.88 -0.77 14.89
C LEU A 96 2.03 -1.01 15.90
N GLY A 97 2.66 0.04 16.43
CA GLY A 97 3.82 -0.09 17.32
C GLY A 97 5.04 -0.73 16.65
N LEU A 98 5.20 -0.56 15.34
CA LEU A 98 6.34 -1.11 14.61
C LEU A 98 7.57 -0.23 14.79
N GLU A 99 8.70 -0.83 15.17
CA GLU A 99 9.98 -0.11 15.29
C GLU A 99 10.55 0.32 13.92
N THR A 100 10.20 -0.41 12.86
CA THR A 100 10.68 -0.14 11.51
C THR A 100 9.55 -0.09 10.50
N PHE A 101 9.70 0.76 9.48
CA PHE A 101 8.77 0.79 8.35
C PHE A 101 8.74 -0.56 7.61
N PRO A 102 7.55 -1.02 7.19
CA PRO A 102 7.42 -2.30 6.48
C PRO A 102 8.18 -2.23 5.15
N ARG A 103 9.04 -3.22 4.92
CA ARG A 103 9.64 -3.42 3.59
C ARG A 103 8.57 -3.94 2.63
N VAL A 104 8.43 -3.29 1.48
CA VAL A 104 7.60 -3.83 0.39
C VAL A 104 8.32 -5.05 -0.16
N GLY A 105 7.75 -6.23 0.06
CA GLY A 105 8.30 -7.47 -0.45
C GLY A 105 8.35 -7.49 -1.98
N THR A 106 9.43 -8.04 -2.53
CA THR A 106 9.62 -8.30 -3.94
C THR A 106 9.00 -9.65 -4.33
N CYS A 107 8.78 -9.91 -5.62
CA CYS A 107 8.22 -11.19 -6.08
C CYS A 107 9.10 -12.40 -5.72
N THR A 108 10.39 -12.19 -5.43
CA THR A 108 11.33 -13.22 -4.96
C THR A 108 11.23 -13.51 -3.46
N ASP A 109 10.58 -12.63 -2.68
CA ASP A 109 10.36 -12.88 -1.25
C ASP A 109 9.27 -13.94 -1.02
N ASN A 110 8.41 -14.13 -2.01
CA ASN A 110 7.40 -15.18 -1.98
C ASN A 110 7.97 -16.48 -2.56
N PRO A 111 7.73 -17.64 -1.91
CA PRO A 111 8.15 -18.91 -2.45
C PRO A 111 7.49 -19.15 -3.80
N GLN A 112 8.27 -19.72 -4.70
CA GLN A 112 7.87 -20.13 -6.04
C GLN A 112 6.52 -20.87 -6.04
N GLN A 113 5.56 -20.37 -6.83
CA GLN A 113 4.18 -20.90 -6.84
C GLN A 113 3.91 -21.91 -7.96
N TRP A 114 4.66 -21.86 -9.07
CA TRP A 114 4.38 -22.66 -10.26
C TRP A 114 4.62 -24.16 -10.08
N HIS A 115 5.44 -24.56 -9.11
CA HIS A 115 5.64 -25.97 -8.72
C HIS A 115 4.63 -26.47 -7.67
N LYS A 116 3.82 -25.59 -7.09
CA LYS A 116 2.86 -26.01 -6.06
C LYS A 116 1.62 -26.58 -6.76
N PRO A 117 1.32 -27.89 -6.59
CA PRO A 117 0.08 -28.43 -7.14
C PRO A 117 -1.11 -27.69 -6.54
N ARG A 118 -2.11 -27.40 -7.37
CA ARG A 118 -3.31 -26.69 -6.91
C ARG A 118 -4.00 -27.56 -5.85
N PRO A 119 -4.31 -27.04 -4.64
CA PRO A 119 -4.80 -27.85 -3.52
C PRO A 119 -6.22 -28.42 -3.73
N LEU A 120 -6.95 -27.90 -4.72
CA LEU A 120 -8.19 -28.48 -5.21
C LEU A 120 -7.96 -28.95 -6.63
N GLY A 121 -7.89 -30.27 -6.81
CA GLY A 121 -7.88 -30.89 -8.13
C GLY A 121 -9.07 -30.37 -8.92
N ILE A 122 -8.79 -29.74 -10.06
CA ILE A 122 -9.83 -29.44 -11.04
C ILE A 122 -10.43 -30.81 -11.40
N LYS A 123 -11.68 -31.05 -11.05
CA LYS A 123 -12.37 -32.27 -11.47
C LYS A 123 -12.41 -32.23 -13.00
N ALA A 124 -11.91 -33.29 -13.64
CA ALA A 124 -12.00 -33.41 -15.08
C ALA A 124 -13.49 -33.49 -15.45
N GLU A 125 -14.00 -32.46 -16.09
CA GLU A 125 -15.31 -32.49 -16.74
C GLU A 125 -15.11 -32.58 -18.25
N PRO A 126 -15.95 -33.36 -18.96
CA PRO A 126 -15.90 -33.40 -20.41
C PRO A 126 -16.10 -31.99 -20.96
N ILE A 127 -15.36 -31.64 -22.03
CA ILE A 127 -15.46 -30.33 -22.68
C ILE A 127 -16.91 -30.00 -23.10
N MET A 128 -17.69 -31.04 -23.39
CA MET A 128 -19.11 -30.94 -23.74
C MET A 128 -20.00 -30.48 -22.57
N GLY A 129 -19.56 -30.67 -21.32
CA GLY A 129 -20.24 -30.17 -20.11
C GLY A 129 -19.72 -28.80 -19.64
N SER A 130 -18.63 -28.32 -20.22
CA SER A 130 -18.00 -27.04 -19.87
C SER A 130 -18.45 -25.94 -20.82
N SER A 131 -18.94 -24.81 -20.30
CA SER A 131 -19.15 -23.61 -21.12
C SER A 131 -17.96 -22.67 -20.97
N VAL A 132 -17.29 -22.35 -22.07
CA VAL A 132 -16.26 -21.30 -22.11
C VAL A 132 -16.97 -19.99 -22.42
N ILE A 133 -17.12 -19.15 -21.41
CA ILE A 133 -17.75 -17.84 -21.56
C ILE A 133 -16.64 -16.80 -21.64
N ASP A 134 -16.63 -15.98 -22.69
CA ASP A 134 -15.80 -14.79 -22.73
C ASP A 134 -16.25 -13.84 -21.60
N PRO A 135 -15.35 -13.43 -20.68
CA PRO A 135 -15.67 -12.51 -19.59
C PRO A 135 -16.38 -11.23 -20.05
N LYS A 136 -16.18 -10.80 -21.31
CA LYS A 136 -16.84 -9.61 -21.87
C LYS A 136 -18.32 -9.81 -22.21
N HIS A 137 -18.80 -11.04 -22.29
CA HIS A 137 -20.17 -11.39 -22.71
C HIS A 137 -21.04 -11.96 -21.57
N GLU A 138 -20.60 -11.82 -20.32
CA GLU A 138 -21.28 -12.33 -19.13
C GLU A 138 -22.61 -11.60 -18.85
N LYS A 139 -23.71 -12.08 -19.44
CA LYS A 139 -25.06 -11.68 -19.00
C LYS A 139 -25.30 -12.26 -17.60
N LYS A 140 -25.44 -11.39 -16.61
CA LYS A 140 -25.77 -11.66 -15.19
C LYS A 140 -26.72 -12.86 -15.01
N ARG A 141 -26.16 -14.04 -14.81
CA ARG A 141 -26.85 -15.21 -14.24
C ARG A 141 -25.88 -15.95 -13.34
N PHE A 142 -25.55 -15.33 -12.21
CA PHE A 142 -24.90 -16.03 -11.10
C PHE A 142 -25.88 -16.07 -9.93
N SER A 143 -26.70 -17.12 -9.89
CA SER A 143 -27.19 -17.65 -8.62
C SER A 143 -26.19 -18.74 -8.20
N GLY A 144 -25.27 -18.37 -7.30
CA GLY A 144 -24.56 -19.33 -6.46
C GLY A 144 -23.28 -19.94 -7.01
N ILE A 145 -22.16 -19.21 -6.93
CA ILE A 145 -20.90 -19.79 -6.45
C ILE A 145 -20.33 -18.79 -5.44
N GLN A 146 -20.58 -19.04 -4.16
CA GLN A 146 -19.90 -18.32 -3.08
C GLN A 146 -18.41 -18.64 -3.18
N ARG A 147 -17.61 -17.63 -3.52
CA ARG A 147 -16.17 -17.66 -3.24
C ARG A 147 -16.04 -17.71 -1.72
N GLN A 148 -15.69 -18.88 -1.17
CA GLN A 148 -15.21 -18.92 0.21
C GLN A 148 -13.97 -18.02 0.26
N GLY A 149 -14.02 -17.01 1.13
CA GLY A 149 -12.85 -16.21 1.45
C GLY A 149 -11.73 -17.10 2.01
N PRO A 150 -10.48 -16.65 1.98
CA PRO A 150 -9.38 -17.43 2.52
C PRO A 150 -9.69 -17.77 3.99
N ALA A 151 -9.65 -19.08 4.30
CA ALA A 151 -9.76 -19.56 5.66
C ALA A 151 -8.70 -18.87 6.53
N GLN A 152 -9.14 -18.27 7.63
CA GLN A 152 -8.23 -17.86 8.69
C GLN A 152 -7.70 -19.13 9.34
N ASN A 153 -6.43 -19.44 9.08
CA ASN A 153 -5.74 -20.49 9.80
C ASN A 153 -5.33 -19.93 11.16
N SER A 154 -6.22 -20.09 12.14
CA SER A 154 -5.84 -20.01 13.54
C SER A 154 -4.94 -21.18 13.92
N SER A 155 -4.07 -20.92 14.89
CA SER A 155 -3.35 -21.85 15.79
C SER A 155 -2.14 -22.64 15.26
N GLY A 156 -1.00 -22.45 15.94
CA GLY A 156 -0.16 -23.57 16.37
C GLY A 156 1.31 -23.55 15.94
N ALA A 157 2.10 -22.56 16.35
CA ALA A 157 3.56 -22.72 16.41
C ALA A 157 3.90 -23.70 17.53
N LYS A 158 3.99 -25.00 17.22
CA LYS A 158 4.67 -25.98 18.09
C LYS A 158 6.17 -25.80 17.88
N GLN A 159 6.84 -25.38 18.95
CA GLN A 159 8.29 -25.48 19.08
C GLN A 159 8.70 -26.95 18.93
N PHE A 160 9.67 -27.22 18.07
CA PHE A 160 10.44 -28.45 18.12
C PHE A 160 11.75 -28.15 18.84
N THR A 161 12.03 -29.02 19.81
CA THR A 161 13.23 -29.14 20.64
C THR A 161 14.51 -29.31 19.83
#